data_AF-A0A946ISE1-F1
#
_entry.id   AF-A0A946ISE1-F1
#
_cell.length_a   1.000
_cell.length_b   1.000
_cell.length_c   1.000
_cell.angle_alpha   90.00
_cell.angle_beta   90.00
_cell.angle_gamma   90.00
#
_symmetry.space_group_name_H-M   'P 1'
#
loop_
_entity.id
_entity.type
_entity.pdbx_description
1 polymer ?
#
loop_
_entity_poly.entity_id
_entity_poly.type
_entity_poly.pdbx_seq_one_letter_code
_entity_poly.pdbx_strand_id
1 'polypeptide(L)' 'MKNILILSAMIWVVVILLASYLYSDTENYKYLFGVLLVAAGLQNALIYSALKNEFYKKPKP' A
#
# COMPACT_ATOMS: atom_id res chain seq x y z
N MET A 1 -5.31 -11.07 -10.28
CA MET A 1 -4.32 -11.23 -9.18
C MET A 1 -3.33 -10.08 -9.13
N LYS A 2 -2.44 -9.91 -10.15
CA LYS A 2 -1.65 -8.67 -10.30
C LYS A 2 -2.55 -7.43 -10.30
N ASN A 3 -3.72 -7.51 -10.93
CA ASN A 3 -4.67 -6.40 -11.00
C ASN A 3 -5.13 -5.89 -9.63
N ILE A 4 -5.24 -6.74 -8.59
CA ILE A 4 -5.68 -6.30 -7.26
C ILE A 4 -4.53 -5.59 -6.53
N LEU A 5 -3.32 -6.15 -6.59
CA LEU A 5 -2.12 -5.50 -6.04
C LEU A 5 -1.80 -4.18 -6.76
N ILE A 6 -1.96 -4.16 -8.09
CA ILE A 6 -1.78 -2.97 -8.92
C ILE A 6 -2.87 -1.92 -8.63
N LEU A 7 -4.13 -2.33 -8.44
CA LEU A 7 -5.21 -1.42 -8.07
C LEU A 7 -4.98 -0.81 -6.68
N SER A 8 -4.58 -1.63 -5.70
CA SER A 8 -4.18 -1.18 -4.36
C SER A 8 -3.05 -0.14 -4.43
N ALA A 9 -2.00 -0.45 -5.22
CA ALA A 9 -0.88 0.47 -5.41
C ALA A 9 -1.31 1.78 -6.08
N MET A 10 -2.19 1.74 -7.10
CA MET A 10 -2.72 2.95 -7.73
C MET A 10 -3.52 3.81 -6.75
N ILE A 11 -4.36 3.20 -5.90
CA ILE A 11 -5.11 3.92 -4.88
C ILE A 11 -4.15 4.65 -3.94
N TRP A 12 -3.11 3.97 -3.45
CA TRP A 12 -2.10 4.59 -2.60
C TRP A 12 -1.32 5.70 -3.29
N VAL A 13 -0.99 5.57 -4.57
CA VAL A 13 -0.35 6.63 -5.35
C VAL A 13 -1.25 7.87 -5.42
N VAL A 14 -2.54 7.69 -5.70
CA VAL A 14 -3.50 8.81 -5.74
C VAL A 14 -3.66 9.45 -4.36
N VAL A 15 -3.76 8.66 -3.29
CA VAL A 15 -3.85 9.15 -1.91
C VAL A 15 -2.60 9.95 -1.53
N ILE A 16 -1.41 9.46 -1.85
CA ILE A 16 -0.14 10.16 -1.57
C ILE A 16 -0.06 11.46 -2.36
N LEU A 17 -0.46 11.47 -3.64
CA LEU A 17 -0.47 12.69 -4.46
C LEU A 17 -1.47 13.73 -3.92
N LEU A 18 -2.67 13.31 -3.53
CA LEU A 18 -3.65 14.20 -2.92
C LEU A 18 -3.18 14.73 -1.57
N ALA A 19 -2.60 13.87 -0.72
CA ALA A 19 -2.03 14.31 0.54
C ALA A 19 -0.85 15.28 0.31
N SER A 20 -0.01 15.02 -0.70
CA SER A 20 1.08 15.93 -1.11
C SER A 20 0.52 17.29 -1.50
N TYR A 21 -0.51 17.32 -2.33
CA TYR A 21 -1.10 18.56 -2.83
C TYR A 21 -1.82 19.36 -1.73
N LEU A 22 -2.53 18.68 -0.83
CA LEU A 22 -3.32 19.35 0.22
C LEU A 22 -2.50 19.79 1.42
N TYR A 23 -1.40 19.08 1.72
CA TYR A 23 -0.63 19.29 2.95
C TYR A 23 0.81 19.76 2.69
N SER A 24 1.22 20.04 1.45
CA SER A 24 2.59 20.45 1.10
C SER A 24 3.14 21.61 1.92
N ASP A 25 2.27 22.55 2.30
CA ASP A 25 2.66 23.76 3.04
C ASP A 25 2.70 23.56 4.57
N THR A 26 2.35 22.37 5.06
CA THR A 26 2.41 22.07 6.50
C THR A 26 3.78 21.55 6.90
N GLU A 27 4.33 22.06 8.00
CA GLU A 27 5.62 21.61 8.56
C GLU A 27 5.65 20.10 8.84
N ASN A 28 4.47 19.52 9.13
CA ASN A 28 4.30 18.12 9.45
C ASN A 28 4.18 17.20 8.23
N TYR A 29 4.15 17.74 7.01
CA TYR A 29 4.00 16.96 5.80
C TYR A 29 5.06 15.87 5.64
N LYS A 30 6.31 16.14 6.05
CA LYS A 30 7.41 15.16 6.00
C LYS A 30 7.09 13.90 6.82
N TYR A 31 6.47 14.07 7.99
CA TYR A 31 6.06 12.96 8.84
C TYR A 31 4.83 12.26 8.27
N LEU A 32 3.84 13.02 7.79
CA LEU A 32 2.66 12.47 7.13
C LEU A 32 3.04 11.59 5.92
N PHE A 33 3.90 12.11 5.05
CA PHE A 33 4.41 11.40 3.88
C PHE A 33 5.14 10.11 4.27
N GLY A 34 6.00 10.16 5.29
CA GLY A 34 6.69 8.98 5.81
C GLY A 34 5.71 7.92 6.32
N VAL A 35 4.70 8.32 7.10
CA VAL A 35 3.66 7.42 7.60
C VAL A 35 2.85 6.81 6.47
N LEU A 36 2.47 7.60 5.45
CA LEU A 36 1.73 7.11 4.29
C LEU A 36 2.53 6.08 3.50
N LEU A 37 3.83 6.29 3.29
CA LEU A 37 4.70 5.32 2.62
C LEU A 37 4.84 4.01 3.40
N VAL A 38 5.05 4.11 4.72
CA VAL A 38 5.17 2.93 5.59
C VAL A 38 3.85 2.16 5.58
N ALA A 39 2.72 2.83 5.74
CA ALA A 39 1.40 2.22 5.71
C ALA A 39 1.11 1.52 4.37
N ALA A 40 1.39 2.16 3.24
CA ALA A 40 1.24 1.58 1.91
C ALA A 40 2.09 0.32 1.73
N GLY A 41 3.35 0.37 2.16
CA GLY A 41 4.28 -0.76 2.10
C GLY A 41 3.82 -1.93 2.98
N LEU A 42 3.43 -1.64 4.22
CA LEU A 42 2.95 -2.65 5.17
C LEU A 42 1.67 -3.33 4.68
N GLN A 43 0.71 -2.55 4.19
CA GLN A 43 -0.54 -3.09 3.66
C GLN A 43 -0.28 -3.99 2.46
N ASN A 44 0.59 -3.60 1.52
CA ASN A 44 0.97 -4.45 0.40
C ASN A 44 1.70 -5.72 0.84
N ALA A 45 2.59 -5.63 1.84
CA ALA A 45 3.29 -6.79 2.39
C ALA A 45 2.33 -7.78 3.09
N LEU A 46 1.35 -7.27 3.84
CA LEU A 46 0.33 -8.07 4.50
C LEU A 46 -0.59 -8.77 3.48
N ILE A 47 -1.06 -8.03 2.46
CA ILE A 47 -1.87 -8.60 1.38
C ILE A 47 -1.07 -9.68 0.64
N TYR A 48 0.20 -9.43 0.33
CA TYR A 48 1.08 -10.40 -0.31
C TYR A 48 1.27 -11.66 0.55
N SER A 49 1.48 -11.49 1.86
CA SER A 49 1.64 -12.60 2.81
C SER A 49 0.36 -13.44 2.96
N ALA A 50 -0.80 -12.78 3.11
CA ALA A 50 -2.10 -13.43 3.20
C ALA A 50 -2.42 -14.25 1.94
N LEU A 51 -2.17 -13.66 0.76
CA LEU A 51 -2.35 -14.33 -0.52
C LEU A 51 -1.38 -15.52 -0.69
N LYS A 52 -0.11 -15.37 -0.28
CA LYS A 52 0.87 -16.48 -0.33
C LYS A 52 0.39 -17.67 0.51
N ASN A 53 -0.23 -17.41 1.65
CA ASN A 53 -0.77 -18.46 2.53
C ASN A 53 -2.03 -19.14 1.96
N GLU A 54 -2.87 -18.43 1.20
CA GLU A 54 -3.95 -19.07 0.42
C GLU A 54 -3.41 -20.03 -0.65
N PHE A 55 -2.31 -19.67 -1.32
CA PHE A 55 -1.68 -20.54 -2.33
C PHE A 55 -1.06 -21.81 -1.74
N TYR A 56 -0.58 -21.77 -0.50
CA TYR A 56 -0.03 -22.93 0.22
C TYR A 56 -1.09 -23.89 0.79
N LYS A 57 -2.38 -23.53 0.73
CA LYS A 57 -3.50 -24.37 1.19
C LYS A 57 -4.04 -25.34 0.13
N LYS A 58 -3.52 -25.33 -1.10
CA LYS A 58 -3.82 -26.41 -2.05
C LYS A 58 -3.00 -27.64 -1.66
N PRO A 59 -3.61 -28.83 -1.46
CA PRO A 59 -2.84 -30.05 -1.29
C PRO A 59 -1.92 -30.20 -2.51
N LYS A 60 -0.63 -30.33 -2.25
CA LYS A 60 0.34 -30.81 -3.26
C LYS A 60 -0.22 -32.12 -3.84
N PRO A 61 -0.24 -32.30 -5.17
CA PRO A 61 -0.59 -33.58 -5.76
C PRO A 61 0.39 -34.67 -5.31
#